data_AF-A0A811QQJ0-F1
#
_entry.id   AF-A0A811QQJ0-F1
#
_cell.length_a   1.000
_cell.length_b   1.000
_cell.length_c   1.000
_cell.angle_alpha   90.00
_cell.angle_beta   90.00
_cell.angle_gamma   90.00
#
_symmetry.space_group_name_H-M   'P 1'
#
loop_
_entity.id
_entity.type
_entity.pdbx_description
1 polymer ?
#
loop_
_entity_poly.entity_id
_entity_poly.type
_entity_poly.pdbx_seq_one_letter_code
_entity_poly.pdbx_strand_id
1 'polypeptide(L)'
;MTPEKVRVSISMSPPILLIDYSRALTLNGAAVVRVEAPSSMKNHAPIDLVTLININQSMSWPAASQTEMSSRLDLLKNAMKFIIRQLGDDDRLAIVAFNDQVIKEYTTGILEISDIGRMAIEKKVDGLVAKGDTAFKPSLEHAVKVCA
;
A
#
# COMPACT_ATOMS: atom_id res chain seq x y z
N MET A 1 19.00 25.53 -4.39
CA MET A 1 19.64 24.22 -4.11
C MET A 1 19.25 23.27 -5.22
N THR A 2 20.22 22.63 -5.88
CA THR A 2 19.94 21.55 -6.84
C THR A 2 19.53 20.29 -6.09
N PRO A 3 18.42 19.63 -6.43
CA PRO A 3 18.03 18.39 -5.78
C PRO A 3 19.09 17.31 -6.03
N GLU A 4 19.52 16.65 -4.95
CA GLU A 4 20.39 15.48 -5.02
C GLU A 4 19.66 14.35 -5.77
N LYS A 5 20.31 13.74 -6.76
CA LYS A 5 19.70 12.74 -7.65
C LYS A 5 19.82 11.33 -7.07
N VAL A 6 18.84 10.48 -7.38
CA VAL A 6 18.91 9.03 -7.13
C VAL A 6 20.18 8.48 -7.79
N ARG A 7 20.98 7.72 -7.05
CA ARG A 7 22.16 7.05 -7.59
C ARG A 7 21.81 5.62 -7.95
N VAL A 8 22.06 5.24 -9.20
CA VAL A 8 21.92 3.87 -9.69
C VAL A 8 23.30 3.36 -10.09
N SER A 9 23.71 2.21 -9.55
CA SER A 9 24.92 1.51 -9.95
C SER A 9 24.62 0.06 -10.28
N ILE A 10 25.36 -0.50 -11.24
CA ILE A 10 25.17 -1.87 -11.74
C ILE A 10 26.51 -2.58 -11.67
N SER A 11 26.52 -3.82 -11.15
CA SER A 11 27.66 -4.72 -11.16
C SER A 11 27.26 -6.04 -11.80
N MET A 12 28.13 -6.62 -12.64
CA MET A 12 27.84 -7.85 -13.38
C MET A 12 28.98 -8.85 -13.28
N SER A 13 28.65 -10.13 -13.19
CA SER A 13 29.60 -11.23 -13.24
C SER A 13 29.11 -12.32 -14.21
N PRO A 14 29.80 -12.59 -15.33
CA PRO A 14 30.98 -11.86 -15.82
C PRO A 14 30.63 -10.48 -16.41
N PRO A 15 31.60 -9.55 -16.51
CA PRO A 15 31.37 -8.22 -17.10
C PRO A 15 31.07 -8.30 -18.61
N ILE A 16 30.11 -7.48 -19.10
CA ILE A 16 29.60 -7.47 -20.49
C ILE A 16 30.69 -7.22 -21.56
N LEU A 17 31.86 -6.68 -21.18
CA LEU A 17 32.95 -6.35 -22.11
C LEU A 17 33.67 -7.58 -22.72
N LEU A 18 33.25 -8.81 -22.43
CA LEU A 18 33.88 -10.06 -22.89
C LEU A 18 33.04 -10.87 -23.91
N ILE A 19 32.02 -10.26 -24.54
CA ILE A 19 31.12 -10.96 -25.46
C ILE A 19 31.58 -10.78 -26.90
N ASP A 20 32.00 -11.87 -27.54
CA ASP A 20 32.20 -11.92 -28.99
C ASP A 20 30.83 -11.80 -29.69
N TYR A 21 30.57 -10.64 -30.30
CA TYR A 21 29.34 -10.33 -31.05
C TYR A 21 29.07 -11.28 -32.23
N SER A 22 30.07 -12.06 -32.63
CA SER A 22 29.97 -13.03 -33.73
C SER A 22 29.25 -14.32 -33.32
N ARG A 23 28.95 -14.50 -32.02
CA ARG A 23 28.27 -15.68 -31.49
C ARG A 23 27.15 -15.29 -30.52
N ALA A 24 25.96 -15.82 -30.75
CA ALA A 24 24.89 -15.77 -29.76
C ALA A 24 25.25 -16.68 -28.58
N LEU A 25 25.85 -16.12 -27.53
CA LEU A 25 26.19 -16.80 -26.29
C LEU A 25 25.16 -16.47 -25.21
N THR A 26 24.52 -17.49 -24.65
CA THR A 26 23.74 -17.34 -23.42
C THR A 26 24.71 -17.15 -22.25
N LEU A 27 24.71 -15.96 -21.67
CA LEU A 27 25.49 -15.65 -20.48
C LEU A 27 24.77 -16.10 -19.23
N ASN A 28 25.31 -17.13 -18.58
CA ASN A 28 24.96 -17.46 -17.19
C ASN A 28 25.73 -16.50 -16.27
N GLY A 29 25.19 -15.29 -16.12
CA GLY A 29 25.77 -14.25 -15.28
C GLY A 29 24.76 -13.65 -14.30
N ALA A 30 25.26 -13.08 -13.21
CA ALA A 30 24.46 -12.34 -12.25
C ALA A 30 24.68 -10.84 -12.44
N ALA A 31 23.60 -10.06 -12.34
CA ALA A 31 23.65 -8.61 -12.29
C ALA A 31 23.07 -8.12 -10.96
N VAL A 32 23.77 -7.20 -10.30
CA VAL A 32 23.31 -6.52 -9.10
C VAL A 32 23.07 -5.06 -9.47
N VAL A 33 21.84 -4.59 -9.29
CA VAL A 33 21.48 -3.18 -9.42
C VAL A 33 21.29 -2.62 -8.02
N ARG A 34 22.06 -1.58 -7.68
CA ARG A 34 21.93 -0.84 -6.43
C ARG A 34 21.30 0.51 -6.74
N VAL A 35 20.19 0.81 -6.07
CA VAL A 35 19.48 2.09 -6.13
C VAL A 35 19.59 2.74 -4.75
N GLU A 36 20.23 3.90 -4.69
CA GLU A 36 20.40 4.67 -3.45
C GLU A 36 19.56 5.94 -3.50
N ALA A 37 18.71 6.10 -2.48
CA ALA A 37 17.93 7.32 -2.30
C ALA A 37 18.83 8.49 -1.88
N PRO A 38 18.51 9.73 -2.30
CA PRO A 38 19.27 10.92 -1.90
C PRO A 38 19.23 11.14 -0.38
N SER A 39 20.37 11.43 0.23
CA SER A 39 20.50 11.69 1.67
C SER A 39 19.85 13.01 2.11
N SER A 40 19.71 13.97 1.17
CA SER A 40 19.11 15.27 1.44
C SER A 40 17.58 15.28 1.46
N MET A 41 16.92 14.16 1.13
CA MET A 41 15.45 14.08 1.11
C MET A 41 14.92 13.97 2.54
N LYS A 42 14.71 15.13 3.19
CA LYS A 42 14.23 15.22 4.58
C LYS A 42 12.72 15.04 4.73
N ASN A 43 11.97 15.29 3.66
CA ASN A 43 10.52 15.12 3.60
C ASN A 43 10.20 14.01 2.61
N HIS A 44 9.20 13.20 2.92
CA HIS A 44 8.72 12.20 1.98
C HIS A 44 8.03 12.89 0.79
N ALA A 45 8.16 12.31 -0.40
CA ALA A 45 7.40 12.75 -1.56
C ALA A 45 5.94 12.32 -1.39
N PRO A 46 4.94 13.16 -1.75
CA PRO A 46 3.53 12.82 -1.61
C PRO A 46 3.20 11.46 -2.22
N ILE A 47 2.40 10.66 -1.52
CA ILE A 47 2.00 9.31 -1.96
C ILE A 47 0.50 9.19 -2.20
N ASP A 48 0.16 8.26 -3.08
CA ASP A 48 -1.19 7.71 -3.22
C ASP A 48 -1.25 6.36 -2.52
N LEU A 49 -1.93 6.30 -1.39
CA LEU A 49 -2.15 5.08 -0.63
C LEU A 49 -3.55 4.54 -0.91
N VAL A 50 -3.66 3.30 -1.40
CA VAL A 50 -4.95 2.60 -1.51
C VAL A 50 -4.94 1.41 -0.58
N THR A 51 -5.86 1.42 0.38
CA THR A 51 -5.98 0.33 1.36
C THR A 51 -7.15 -0.58 1.02
N LEU A 52 -6.85 -1.86 0.78
CA LEU A 52 -7.85 -2.89 0.57
C LEU A 52 -8.12 -3.62 1.89
N ILE A 53 -9.28 -3.38 2.49
CA ILE A 53 -9.62 -3.80 3.85
C ILE A 53 -10.61 -4.98 3.80
N ASN A 54 -10.18 -6.15 4.28
CA ASN A 54 -11.08 -7.29 4.44
C ASN A 54 -11.98 -7.07 5.66
N ILE A 55 -13.29 -7.16 5.45
CA ILE A 55 -14.35 -7.03 6.47
C ILE A 55 -15.26 -8.26 6.50
N ASN A 56 -14.72 -9.45 6.19
CA ASN A 56 -15.47 -10.71 6.31
C ASN A 56 -15.93 -10.97 7.76
N GLN A 57 -16.79 -11.97 7.94
CA GLN A 57 -17.35 -12.33 9.25
C GLN A 57 -16.27 -12.64 10.31
N SER A 58 -15.13 -13.20 9.91
CA SER A 58 -14.05 -13.55 10.86
C SER A 58 -13.42 -12.30 11.51
N MET A 59 -13.63 -11.12 10.95
CA MET A 59 -13.17 -9.85 11.53
C MET A 59 -13.96 -9.47 12.79
N SER A 60 -15.13 -10.08 13.03
CA SER A 60 -15.87 -9.92 14.29
C SER A 60 -15.30 -10.79 15.43
N TRP A 61 -14.35 -11.68 15.14
CA TRP A 61 -13.79 -12.57 16.15
C TRP A 61 -12.76 -11.83 17.02
N PRO A 62 -12.50 -12.33 18.25
CA PRO A 62 -11.48 -11.76 19.12
C PRO A 62 -10.08 -11.80 18.49
N ALA A 63 -9.28 -10.79 18.79
CA ALA A 63 -7.87 -10.73 18.39
C ALA A 63 -6.99 -11.50 19.40
N ALA A 64 -6.68 -12.77 19.10
CA ALA A 64 -5.61 -13.64 19.62
C ALA A 64 -5.26 -13.73 21.13
N SER A 65 -5.78 -12.90 22.04
CA SER A 65 -5.50 -13.00 23.48
C SER A 65 -6.72 -12.66 24.33
N GLN A 66 -7.03 -13.57 25.26
CA GLN A 66 -8.22 -13.61 26.13
C GLN A 66 -8.28 -12.48 27.18
N THR A 67 -7.43 -11.46 27.05
CA THR A 67 -7.34 -10.31 27.96
C THR A 67 -7.91 -9.02 27.38
N GLU A 68 -8.09 -8.92 26.05
CA GLU A 68 -8.71 -7.75 25.42
C GLU A 68 -10.00 -8.14 24.67
N MET A 69 -11.11 -7.47 25.02
CA MET A 69 -12.44 -7.68 24.44
C MET A 69 -12.59 -7.15 22.99
N SER A 70 -11.53 -6.64 22.38
CA SER A 70 -11.59 -6.01 21.06
C SER A 70 -11.67 -7.05 19.94
N SER A 71 -12.58 -6.85 18.98
CA SER A 71 -12.59 -7.66 17.75
C SER A 71 -11.38 -7.33 16.88
N ARG A 72 -11.04 -8.22 15.94
CA ARG A 72 -10.03 -7.93 14.90
C ARG A 72 -10.37 -6.66 14.12
N LEU A 73 -11.66 -6.41 13.88
CA LEU A 73 -12.11 -5.20 13.21
C LEU A 73 -11.87 -3.94 14.04
N ASP A 74 -12.06 -3.99 15.37
CA ASP A 74 -11.79 -2.84 16.23
C ASP A 74 -10.31 -2.46 16.21
N LEU A 75 -9.42 -3.46 16.29
CA LEU A 75 -7.98 -3.23 16.14
C LEU A 75 -7.63 -2.67 14.75
N LEU A 76 -8.28 -3.17 13.70
CA LEU A 76 -8.10 -2.66 12.35
C LEU A 76 -8.52 -1.19 12.25
N LYS A 77 -9.67 -0.80 12.81
CA LYS A 77 -10.13 0.60 12.84
C LYS A 77 -9.11 1.49 13.55
N ASN A 78 -8.56 1.03 14.68
CA ASN A 78 -7.52 1.75 15.41
C ASN A 78 -6.24 1.90 14.59
N ALA A 79 -5.80 0.83 13.92
CA ALA A 79 -4.63 0.87 13.03
C ALA A 79 -4.83 1.82 11.84
N MET A 80 -6.03 1.82 11.24
CA MET A 80 -6.36 2.74 10.14
C MET A 80 -6.37 4.20 10.59
N LYS A 81 -6.93 4.51 11.77
CA LYS A 81 -6.84 5.87 12.35
C LYS A 81 -5.40 6.28 12.62
N PHE A 82 -4.56 5.35 13.07
CA PHE A 82 -3.13 5.61 13.21
C PHE A 82 -2.47 5.95 11.86
N ILE A 83 -2.72 5.15 10.81
CA ILE A 83 -2.21 5.40 9.46
C ILE A 83 -2.65 6.77 8.96
N ILE A 84 -3.94 7.10 9.06
CA ILE A 84 -4.48 8.41 8.64
C ILE A 84 -3.72 9.56 9.32
N ARG A 85 -3.39 9.43 10.61
CA ARG A 85 -2.62 10.45 11.35
C ARG A 85 -1.15 10.56 10.94
N GLN A 86 -0.56 9.51 10.37
CA GLN A 86 0.83 9.53 9.90
C GLN A 86 0.98 10.12 8.50
N LEU A 87 -0.10 10.15 7.71
CA LEU A 87 -0.09 10.77 6.38
C LEU A 87 -0.04 12.30 6.49
N GLY A 88 0.81 12.90 5.65
CA GLY A 88 0.91 14.35 5.48
C GLY A 88 -0.23 14.91 4.64
N ASP A 89 -0.40 16.23 4.66
CA ASP A 89 -1.55 16.87 3.99
C ASP A 89 -1.50 16.78 2.46
N ASP A 90 -0.29 16.63 1.90
CA ASP A 90 -0.09 16.41 0.46
C ASP A 90 -0.37 14.95 0.03
N ASP A 91 -0.53 14.03 0.98
CA ASP A 91 -0.83 12.64 0.68
C ASP A 91 -2.29 12.43 0.30
N ARG A 92 -2.54 11.33 -0.41
CA ARG A 92 -3.90 10.93 -0.78
C ARG A 92 -4.15 9.50 -0.37
N LEU A 93 -5.36 9.23 0.10
CA LEU A 93 -5.77 7.91 0.60
C LEU A 93 -7.12 7.51 0.00
N ALA A 94 -7.21 6.26 -0.43
CA ALA A 94 -8.47 5.58 -0.70
C ALA A 94 -8.66 4.38 0.22
N ILE A 95 -9.90 4.18 0.68
CA ILE A 95 -10.32 2.96 1.38
C ILE A 95 -11.14 2.13 0.40
N VAL A 96 -10.80 0.85 0.25
CA VAL A 96 -11.58 -0.14 -0.48
C VAL A 96 -11.93 -1.25 0.49
N ALA A 97 -13.15 -1.25 1.01
CA ALA A 97 -13.61 -2.29 1.92
C ALA A 97 -14.23 -3.44 1.14
N PHE A 98 -13.94 -4.69 1.52
CA PHE A 98 -14.47 -5.85 0.81
C PHE A 98 -14.76 -7.04 1.73
N ASN A 99 -15.69 -7.87 1.28
CA ASN A 99 -16.00 -9.20 1.81
C ASN A 99 -16.16 -10.16 0.61
N ASP A 100 -17.31 -10.81 0.41
CA ASP A 100 -17.70 -11.49 -0.83
C ASP A 100 -17.78 -10.55 -2.04
N GLN A 101 -17.76 -9.23 -1.83
CA GLN A 101 -17.69 -8.19 -2.86
C GLN A 101 -17.10 -6.89 -2.31
N VAL A 102 -16.87 -5.88 -3.17
CA VAL A 102 -16.51 -4.53 -2.73
C VAL A 102 -17.74 -3.84 -2.13
N ILE A 103 -17.61 -3.36 -0.90
CA ILE A 103 -18.68 -2.68 -0.17
C ILE A 103 -18.59 -1.18 -0.45
N LYS A 104 -19.43 -0.72 -1.37
CA LYS A 104 -19.49 0.70 -1.81
C LYS A 104 -19.72 1.67 -0.66
N GLU A 105 -20.47 1.26 0.37
CA GLU A 105 -20.76 2.10 1.53
C GLU A 105 -19.50 2.55 2.27
N TYR A 106 -18.51 1.66 2.39
CA TYR A 106 -17.26 1.93 3.12
C TYR A 106 -16.07 2.21 2.19
N THR A 107 -16.31 2.26 0.88
CA THR A 107 -15.29 2.51 -0.13
C THR A 107 -15.28 3.99 -0.52
N THR A 108 -14.09 4.54 -0.79
CA THR A 108 -13.87 5.91 -1.27
C THR A 108 -13.09 5.89 -2.59
N GLY A 109 -13.13 7.01 -3.32
CA GLY A 109 -12.07 7.32 -4.28
C GLY A 109 -10.79 7.80 -3.57
N ILE A 110 -9.77 8.18 -4.34
CA ILE A 110 -8.59 8.87 -3.83
C ILE A 110 -9.01 10.24 -3.29
N LEU A 111 -8.75 10.47 -2.00
CA LEU A 111 -9.02 11.72 -1.31
C LEU A 111 -7.73 12.29 -0.74
N GLU A 112 -7.53 13.59 -0.91
CA GLU A 112 -6.45 14.32 -0.23
C GLU A 112 -6.62 14.27 1.28
N ILE A 113 -5.52 14.19 2.01
CA ILE A 113 -5.46 14.12 3.47
C ILE A 113 -5.59 15.53 4.10
N SER A 114 -6.49 16.35 3.54
CA SER A 114 -6.99 17.59 4.14
C SER A 114 -7.89 17.33 5.36
N ASP A 115 -8.23 18.34 6.16
CA ASP A 115 -9.15 18.20 7.30
C ASP A 115 -10.47 17.50 6.91
N ILE A 116 -11.08 17.91 5.80
CA ILE A 116 -12.33 17.34 5.30
C ILE A 116 -12.10 15.90 4.80
N GLY A 117 -11.01 15.65 4.09
CA GLY A 117 -10.67 14.32 3.58
C GLY A 117 -10.40 13.33 4.71
N ARG A 118 -9.62 13.73 5.72
CA ARG A 118 -9.37 12.97 6.96
C ARG A 118 -10.69 12.60 7.64
N MET A 119 -11.57 13.57 7.87
CA MET A 119 -12.88 13.31 8.48
C MET A 119 -13.74 12.35 7.65
N ALA A 120 -13.75 12.50 6.33
CA ALA A 120 -14.52 11.65 5.44
C ALA A 120 -14.01 10.19 5.47
N ILE A 121 -12.70 10.00 5.47
CA ILE A 121 -12.07 8.67 5.55
C ILE A 121 -12.28 8.05 6.92
N GLU A 122 -12.06 8.80 8.00
CA GLU A 122 -12.27 8.31 9.38
C GLU A 122 -13.72 7.86 9.58
N LYS A 123 -14.70 8.59 9.04
CA LYS A 123 -16.10 8.19 9.07
C LYS A 123 -16.35 6.85 8.36
N LYS A 124 -15.66 6.57 7.25
CA LYS A 124 -15.77 5.28 6.54
C LYS A 124 -15.15 4.16 7.36
N VAL A 125 -13.99 4.40 7.96
CA VAL A 125 -13.32 3.45 8.86
C VAL A 125 -14.20 3.12 10.07
N ASP A 126 -14.79 4.13 10.70
CA ASP A 126 -15.71 3.95 11.83
C ASP A 126 -16.96 3.16 11.45
N GLY A 127 -17.46 3.36 10.23
CA GLY A 127 -18.60 2.66 9.68
C GLY A 127 -18.37 1.19 9.32
N LEU A 128 -17.12 0.70 9.25
CA LEU A 128 -16.85 -0.68 8.82
C LEU A 128 -17.60 -1.70 9.71
N VAL A 129 -18.22 -2.69 9.07
CA VAL A 129 -18.94 -3.79 9.72
C VAL A 129 -18.44 -5.13 9.19
N ALA A 130 -18.14 -6.06 10.09
CA ALA A 130 -17.74 -7.43 9.74
C ALA A 130 -18.97 -8.23 9.27
N LYS A 131 -18.97 -8.69 8.01
CA LYS A 131 -20.05 -9.50 7.43
C LYS A 131 -19.58 -10.23 6.19
N GLY A 132 -20.20 -11.38 5.92
CA GLY A 132 -20.04 -12.09 4.64
C GLY A 132 -18.75 -12.89 4.57
N ASP A 133 -18.45 -13.39 3.38
CA ASP A 133 -17.28 -14.23 3.11
C ASP A 133 -16.13 -13.39 2.50
N THR A 134 -15.25 -13.98 1.71
CA THR A 134 -14.07 -13.31 1.14
C THR A 134 -13.91 -13.60 -0.34
N ALA A 135 -14.00 -12.56 -1.16
CA ALA A 135 -13.67 -12.57 -2.58
C ALA A 135 -12.50 -11.62 -2.84
N PHE A 136 -11.29 -12.07 -2.52
CA PHE A 136 -10.08 -11.23 -2.56
C PHE A 136 -9.72 -10.76 -3.97
N LYS A 137 -9.67 -11.69 -4.95
CA LYS A 137 -9.23 -11.38 -6.33
C LYS A 137 -10.03 -10.24 -7.00
N PRO A 138 -11.37 -10.30 -7.11
CA PRO A 138 -12.12 -9.23 -7.76
C PRO A 138 -12.02 -7.90 -6.99
N SER A 139 -11.86 -7.95 -5.67
CA SER A 139 -11.70 -6.77 -4.83
C SER A 139 -10.33 -6.12 -5.03
N LEU A 140 -9.27 -6.93 -5.22
CA LEU A 140 -7.95 -6.45 -5.60
C LEU A 140 -7.94 -5.83 -7.00
N GLU A 141 -8.59 -6.46 -7.97
CA GLU A 141 -8.76 -5.90 -9.32
C GLU A 141 -9.49 -4.54 -9.30
N HIS A 142 -10.43 -4.36 -8.38
CA HIS A 142 -11.08 -3.07 -8.16
C HIS A 142 -10.11 -2.04 -7.53
N ALA A 143 -9.40 -2.42 -6.47
CA ALA A 143 -8.46 -1.52 -5.80
C ALA A 143 -7.34 -1.02 -6.73
N VAL A 144 -6.81 -1.90 -7.60
CA VAL A 144 -5.81 -1.51 -8.62
C VAL A 144 -6.36 -0.45 -9.58
N LYS A 145 -7.65 -0.51 -9.93
CA LYS A 145 -8.30 0.51 -10.78
C LYS A 145 -8.50 1.84 -10.06
N VAL A 146 -8.54 1.85 -8.73
CA VAL A 146 -8.58 3.10 -7.94
C VAL A 146 -7.22 3.79 -7.93
N CYS A 147 -6.12 3.03 -8.03
CA CYS A 147 -4.75 3.56 -8.13
C CYS A 147 -4.39 4.11 -9.52
N ALA A 148 -5.17 3.80 -10.56
CA ALA A 148 -4.86 4.07 -11.96
C ALA A 148 -5.56 5.34 -12.45
#